data_AF-A0A1F5B169-F1
#
_entry.id   AF-A0A1F5B169-F1
#
_cell.length_a   1.000
_cell.length_b   1.000
_cell.length_c   1.000
_cell.angle_alpha   90.00
_cell.angle_beta   90.00
_cell.angle_gamma   90.00
#
_symmetry.space_group_name_H-M   'P 1'
#
loop_
_entity.id
_entity.type
_entity.pdbx_description
1 polymer ?
#
loop_
_entity_poly.entity_id
_entity_poly.type
_entity_poly.pdbx_seq_one_letter_code
_entity_poly.pdbx_strand_id
1 'polypeptide(L)'
;MTRFTKIIYILLFILIVLTPHLGIGHLFSIPERYLQSLVTLALFAVALCVYLLHQRDIRRKDEEKQKLENRFSFSSKKLNDAYQYIGSVNRKLSLLSAVGTDLLKKPKETKKGRRVILEELLMTAVTTLGHSSWGMFRFIHTATGRTEQELVHIARGYILLRSTVSNNELLQTRQVSGNLAGIGDLHVISTSDRSAPVQCFLIFAKGKNNIEDEISTLRAIVDQAQLFYTYLSKTPEAYRGISPIAKES
;
A
#
# COMPACT_ATOMS: atom_id res chain seq x y z
N MET A 1 -7.46 20.68 -36.47
CA MET A 1 -8.22 21.59 -37.37
C MET A 1 -9.48 20.90 -37.84
N THR A 2 -10.66 21.48 -37.58
CA THR A 2 -11.89 20.98 -38.18
C THR A 2 -11.81 21.23 -39.69
N ARG A 3 -12.25 20.27 -40.52
CA ARG A 3 -12.21 20.42 -41.99
C ARG A 3 -12.88 21.72 -42.44
N PHE A 4 -13.91 22.14 -41.71
CA PHE A 4 -14.65 23.37 -41.91
C PHE A 4 -13.82 24.67 -41.76
N THR A 5 -12.98 24.80 -40.74
CA THR A 5 -12.14 26.02 -40.57
C THR A 5 -11.12 26.14 -41.69
N LYS A 6 -10.54 25.02 -42.15
CA LYS A 6 -9.63 25.01 -43.30
C LYS A 6 -10.31 25.54 -44.57
N ILE A 7 -11.55 25.12 -44.82
CA ILE A 7 -12.34 25.57 -45.99
C ILE A 7 -12.59 27.08 -45.92
N ILE A 8 -12.94 27.61 -44.74
CA ILE A 8 -13.15 29.05 -44.54
C ILE A 8 -11.88 29.85 -44.84
N TYR A 9 -10.72 29.42 -44.30
CA TYR A 9 -9.46 30.12 -44.55
C TYR A 9 -9.05 30.09 -46.03
N ILE A 10 -9.24 28.95 -46.71
CA ILE A 10 -8.95 28.82 -48.15
C ILE A 10 -9.85 29.75 -48.96
N LEU A 11 -11.15 29.78 -48.66
CA LEU A 11 -12.11 30.64 -49.37
C LEU A 11 -11.80 32.13 -49.15
N LEU A 12 -11.45 32.51 -47.93
CA LEU A 12 -11.11 33.89 -47.57
C LEU A 12 -9.79 34.32 -48.24
N PHE A 13 -8.80 33.42 -48.30
CA PHE A 13 -7.55 33.64 -49.02
C PHE A 13 -7.78 33.84 -50.53
N ILE A 14 -8.57 32.98 -51.17
CA ILE A 14 -8.95 33.12 -52.58
C ILE A 14 -9.62 34.47 -52.82
N LEU A 15 -10.55 34.87 -51.95
CA LEU A 15 -11.28 36.13 -52.07
C LEU A 15 -10.35 37.35 -51.96
N ILE A 16 -9.40 37.36 -51.04
CA ILE A 16 -8.39 38.42 -50.90
C ILE A 16 -7.53 38.52 -52.18
N VAL A 17 -7.08 37.39 -52.71
CA VAL A 17 -6.24 37.35 -53.93
C VAL A 17 -7.02 37.75 -55.18
N LEU A 18 -8.32 37.44 -55.26
CA LEU A 18 -9.17 37.79 -56.40
C LEU A 18 -9.64 39.26 -56.37
N THR A 19 -9.69 39.88 -55.20
CA THR A 19 -10.16 41.27 -55.02
C THR A 19 -9.53 42.28 -56.00
N PRO A 20 -8.20 42.31 -56.23
CA PRO A 20 -7.58 43.22 -57.20
C PRO A 20 -7.96 42.96 -58.67
N HIS A 21 -8.51 41.80 -59.00
CA HIS A 21 -8.93 41.43 -60.35
C HIS A 21 -10.42 41.67 -60.62
N LEU A 22 -11.19 41.97 -59.57
CA LEU A 22 -12.60 42.33 -59.70
C LEU A 22 -12.70 43.82 -59.98
N GLY A 23 -12.90 44.20 -61.25
CA GLY A 23 -13.10 45.60 -61.65
C GLY A 23 -14.44 46.16 -61.18
N ILE A 24 -14.51 46.64 -59.94
CA ILE A 24 -15.74 47.13 -59.28
C ILE A 24 -16.09 48.59 -59.72
N GLY A 25 -15.80 48.93 -60.98
CA GLY A 25 -15.64 50.31 -61.45
C GLY A 25 -16.88 51.19 -61.63
N HIS A 26 -18.09 50.63 -61.62
CA HIS A 26 -19.27 51.36 -62.15
C HIS A 26 -20.45 51.49 -61.19
N LEU A 27 -20.35 51.03 -59.94
CA LEU A 27 -21.49 50.97 -59.01
C LEU A 27 -21.56 52.11 -57.98
N PHE A 28 -20.47 52.85 -57.73
CA PHE A 28 -20.43 53.95 -56.75
C PHE A 28 -19.58 55.13 -57.25
N SER A 29 -19.95 56.38 -56.93
CA SER A 29 -19.18 57.61 -57.27
C SER A 29 -17.84 57.77 -56.53
N ILE A 30 -17.27 56.68 -56.03
CA ILE A 30 -16.00 56.65 -55.28
C ILE A 30 -14.91 56.17 -56.25
N PRO A 31 -13.70 56.76 -56.24
CA PRO A 31 -12.62 56.28 -57.10
C PRO A 31 -12.27 54.82 -56.80
N GLU A 32 -12.13 54.00 -57.84
CA GLU A 32 -11.97 52.53 -57.78
C GLU A 32 -10.88 52.08 -56.81
N ARG A 33 -9.77 52.82 -56.74
CA ARG A 33 -8.63 52.54 -55.87
C ARG A 33 -8.98 52.55 -54.37
N TYR A 34 -9.85 53.47 -53.96
CA TYR A 34 -10.29 53.55 -52.56
C TYR A 34 -11.26 52.44 -52.21
N LEU A 35 -12.16 52.07 -53.14
CA LEU A 35 -13.13 51.00 -52.94
C LEU A 35 -12.44 49.64 -52.81
N GLN A 36 -11.46 49.36 -53.67
CA GLN A 36 -10.66 48.15 -53.61
C GLN A 36 -9.91 48.03 -52.27
N SER A 37 -9.27 49.11 -51.83
CA SER A 37 -8.55 49.16 -50.55
C SER A 37 -9.49 48.91 -49.35
N LEU A 38 -10.71 49.45 -49.40
CA LEU A 38 -11.72 49.27 -48.36
C LEU A 38 -12.21 47.80 -48.30
N VAL A 39 -12.44 47.16 -49.44
CA VAL A 39 -12.83 45.74 -49.52
C VAL A 39 -11.71 44.85 -48.97
N THR A 40 -10.46 45.10 -49.36
CA THR A 40 -9.32 44.34 -48.82
C THR A 40 -9.17 44.52 -47.31
N LEU A 41 -9.35 45.74 -46.80
CA LEU A 41 -9.32 46.01 -45.36
C LEU A 41 -10.43 45.26 -44.61
N ALA A 42 -11.66 45.27 -45.14
CA ALA A 42 -12.79 44.55 -44.56
C ALA A 42 -12.54 43.03 -44.54
N LEU A 43 -12.02 42.46 -45.63
CA LEU A 43 -11.65 41.04 -45.69
C LEU A 43 -10.57 40.68 -44.67
N PHE A 44 -9.56 41.53 -44.52
CA PHE A 44 -8.51 41.33 -43.54
C PHE A 44 -9.06 41.39 -42.11
N ALA A 45 -9.98 42.31 -41.81
CA ALA A 45 -10.65 42.39 -40.52
C ALA A 45 -11.47 41.13 -40.20
N VAL A 46 -12.19 40.60 -41.20
CA VAL A 46 -12.92 39.32 -41.06
C VAL A 46 -11.94 38.17 -40.82
N ALA A 47 -10.83 38.09 -41.57
CA ALA A 47 -9.79 37.08 -41.38
C ALA A 47 -9.23 37.09 -39.95
N LEU A 48 -8.92 38.29 -39.45
CA LEU A 48 -8.40 38.50 -38.11
C LEU A 48 -9.41 38.08 -37.04
N CYS A 49 -10.70 38.44 -37.22
CA CYS A 49 -11.77 38.04 -36.31
C CYS A 49 -11.92 36.51 -36.24
N VAL A 50 -11.95 35.84 -37.40
CA VAL A 50 -12.01 34.36 -37.49
C VAL A 50 -10.79 33.74 -36.81
N TYR A 51 -9.60 34.31 -37.00
CA TYR A 51 -8.38 33.86 -36.33
C TYR A 51 -8.46 33.96 -34.80
N LEU A 52 -8.91 35.10 -34.28
CA LEU A 52 -9.05 35.31 -32.83
C LEU A 52 -10.08 34.37 -32.21
N LEU A 53 -11.23 34.17 -32.86
CA LEU A 53 -12.23 33.20 -32.43
C LEU A 53 -11.66 31.77 -32.44
N HIS A 54 -10.91 31.42 -33.49
CA HIS A 54 -10.29 30.11 -33.59
C HIS A 54 -9.25 29.86 -32.50
N GLN A 55 -8.42 30.86 -32.19
CA GLN A 55 -7.41 30.77 -31.14
C GLN A 55 -8.05 30.56 -29.76
N ARG A 56 -9.21 31.19 -29.51
CA ARG A 56 -9.98 30.99 -28.29
C ARG A 56 -10.55 29.58 -28.18
N ASP A 57 -11.04 29.02 -29.29
CA ASP A 57 -11.54 27.64 -29.33
C ASP A 57 -10.45 26.60 -29.11
N ILE A 58 -9.25 26.80 -29.71
CA ILE A 58 -8.10 25.92 -29.47
C ILE A 58 -7.75 25.91 -27.99
N ARG A 59 -7.62 27.09 -27.38
CA ARG A 59 -7.28 27.22 -25.96
C ARG A 59 -8.26 26.52 -25.05
N ARG A 60 -9.57 26.67 -25.30
CA ARG A 60 -10.62 25.96 -24.56
C ARG A 60 -10.48 24.45 -24.67
N LYS A 61 -10.22 23.93 -25.86
CA LYS A 61 -10.03 22.49 -26.08
C LYS A 61 -8.79 21.96 -25.40
N ASP A 62 -7.70 22.73 -25.40
CA ASP A 62 -6.47 22.34 -24.71
C ASP A 62 -6.68 22.32 -23.19
N GLU A 63 -7.38 23.30 -22.62
CA GLU A 63 -7.76 23.31 -21.21
C GLU A 63 -8.68 22.13 -20.83
N GLU A 64 -9.67 21.81 -21.66
CA GLU A 64 -10.55 20.66 -21.47
C GLU A 64 -9.77 19.35 -21.54
N LYS A 65 -8.88 19.21 -22.52
CA LYS A 65 -8.01 18.05 -22.68
C LYS A 65 -7.11 17.85 -21.47
N GLN A 66 -6.47 18.92 -21.00
CA GLN A 66 -5.61 18.88 -19.82
C GLN A 66 -6.39 18.51 -18.56
N LYS A 67 -7.61 19.05 -18.38
CA LYS A 67 -8.50 18.65 -17.28
C LYS A 67 -8.87 17.16 -17.36
N LEU A 68 -9.12 16.65 -18.56
CA LEU A 68 -9.45 15.23 -18.77
C LEU A 68 -8.25 14.32 -18.48
N GLU A 69 -7.06 14.68 -18.96
CA GLU A 69 -5.81 13.97 -18.69
C GLU A 69 -5.49 13.94 -17.19
N ASN A 70 -5.68 15.06 -16.49
CA ASN A 70 -5.50 15.14 -15.03
C ASN A 70 -6.52 14.27 -14.26
N ARG A 71 -7.78 14.24 -14.70
CA ARG A 71 -8.81 13.36 -14.10
C ARG A 71 -8.52 11.88 -14.35
N PHE A 72 -8.03 11.57 -15.54
CA PHE A 72 -7.65 10.21 -15.91
C PHE A 72 -6.45 9.73 -15.11
N SER A 73 -5.39 10.54 -15.00
CA SER A 73 -4.20 10.21 -14.23
C SER A 73 -4.51 10.03 -12.73
N PHE A 74 -5.33 10.91 -12.17
CA PHE A 74 -5.78 10.80 -10.78
C PHE A 74 -6.61 9.52 -10.54
N SER A 75 -7.55 9.21 -11.44
CA SER A 75 -8.36 7.99 -11.35
C SER A 75 -7.50 6.73 -11.51
N SER A 76 -6.55 6.73 -12.44
CA SER A 76 -5.61 5.63 -12.66
C SER A 76 -4.72 5.39 -11.43
N LYS A 77 -4.21 6.47 -10.81
CA LYS A 77 -3.45 6.38 -9.56
C LYS A 77 -4.29 5.76 -8.44
N LYS A 78 -5.52 6.27 -8.22
CA LYS A 78 -6.44 5.73 -7.20
C LYS A 78 -6.75 4.25 -7.43
N LEU A 79 -6.93 3.85 -8.68
CA LEU A 79 -7.20 2.46 -9.03
C LEU A 79 -5.98 1.57 -8.70
N ASN A 80 -4.77 2.02 -9.05
CA ASN A 80 -3.55 1.31 -8.70
C ASN A 80 -3.38 1.18 -7.19
N ASP A 81 -3.59 2.25 -6.43
CA ASP A 81 -3.51 2.23 -4.96
C ASP A 81 -4.54 1.25 -4.36
N ALA A 82 -5.77 1.22 -4.90
CA ALA A 82 -6.79 0.26 -4.49
C ALA A 82 -6.39 -1.20 -4.79
N TYR A 83 -5.80 -1.48 -5.96
CA TYR A 83 -5.31 -2.82 -6.29
C TYR A 83 -4.16 -3.25 -5.38
N GLN A 84 -3.21 -2.35 -5.09
CA GLN A 84 -2.12 -2.62 -4.15
C GLN A 84 -2.68 -2.93 -2.75
N TYR A 85 -3.67 -2.16 -2.30
CA TYR A 85 -4.34 -2.42 -1.04
C TYR A 85 -5.03 -3.79 -1.02
N ILE A 86 -5.85 -4.12 -2.02
CA ILE A 86 -6.51 -5.44 -2.14
C ILE A 86 -5.47 -6.57 -2.16
N GLY A 87 -4.38 -6.40 -2.91
CA GLY A 87 -3.28 -7.36 -2.96
C GLY A 87 -2.64 -7.58 -1.59
N SER A 88 -2.38 -6.49 -0.85
CA SER A 88 -1.83 -6.57 0.52
C SER A 88 -2.78 -7.29 1.49
N VAL A 89 -4.08 -7.02 1.42
CA VAL A 89 -5.10 -7.66 2.25
C VAL A 89 -5.22 -9.15 1.92
N ASN A 90 -5.24 -9.50 0.63
CA ASN A 90 -5.29 -10.90 0.20
C ASN A 90 -4.05 -11.69 0.65
N ARG A 91 -2.85 -11.09 0.60
CA ARG A 91 -1.63 -11.71 1.14
C ARG A 91 -1.78 -11.98 2.63
N LYS A 92 -2.28 -11.01 3.40
CA LYS A 92 -2.50 -11.16 4.86
C LYS A 92 -3.53 -12.25 5.17
N LEU A 93 -4.63 -12.32 4.44
CA LEU A 93 -5.65 -13.37 4.60
C LEU A 93 -5.08 -14.76 4.29
N SER A 94 -4.34 -14.90 3.19
CA SER A 94 -3.69 -16.17 2.83
C SER A 94 -2.70 -16.60 3.90
N LEU A 95 -1.87 -15.69 4.41
CA LEU A 95 -0.93 -15.98 5.50
C LEU A 95 -1.66 -16.40 6.78
N LEU A 96 -2.70 -15.68 7.20
CA LEU A 96 -3.50 -16.05 8.37
C LEU A 96 -4.17 -17.42 8.20
N SER A 97 -4.64 -17.75 6.99
CA SER A 97 -5.26 -19.05 6.71
C SER A 97 -4.27 -20.20 6.71
N ALA A 98 -3.07 -20.01 6.15
CA ALA A 98 -2.00 -21.00 6.12
C ALA A 98 -1.45 -21.25 7.52
N VAL A 99 -1.20 -20.16 8.26
CA VAL A 99 -0.76 -20.21 9.65
C VAL A 99 -1.84 -20.87 10.53
N GLY A 100 -3.12 -20.51 10.39
CA GLY A 100 -4.18 -21.13 11.16
C GLY A 100 -4.39 -22.61 10.84
N THR A 101 -4.59 -22.95 9.57
CA THR A 101 -5.11 -24.27 9.17
C THR A 101 -4.02 -25.34 9.11
N ASP A 102 -2.83 -25.02 8.61
CA ASP A 102 -1.78 -26.02 8.44
C ASP A 102 -1.03 -26.30 9.75
N LEU A 103 -0.94 -25.32 10.66
CA LEU A 103 -0.43 -25.56 12.02
C LEU A 103 -1.37 -26.43 12.85
N LEU A 104 -2.69 -26.36 12.61
CA LEU A 104 -3.65 -27.21 13.31
C LEU A 104 -3.55 -28.70 12.94
N LYS A 105 -3.05 -29.02 11.73
CA LYS A 105 -2.87 -30.40 11.24
C LYS A 105 -1.61 -31.08 11.78
N LYS A 106 -0.67 -30.33 12.38
CA LYS A 106 0.59 -30.88 12.88
C LYS A 106 0.41 -31.64 14.19
N PRO A 107 1.21 -32.70 14.45
CA PRO A 107 1.11 -33.47 15.69
C PRO A 107 1.48 -32.62 16.92
N LYS A 108 0.48 -32.28 17.74
CA LYS A 108 0.59 -31.40 18.92
C LYS A 108 1.06 -32.11 20.19
N GLU A 109 0.94 -33.43 20.21
CA GLU A 109 1.21 -34.26 21.39
C GLU A 109 2.71 -34.25 21.78
N THR A 110 3.60 -34.23 20.79
CA THR A 110 5.05 -34.32 21.02
C THR A 110 5.68 -32.95 21.27
N LYS A 111 6.63 -32.85 22.20
CA LYS A 111 7.41 -31.61 22.44
C LYS A 111 8.07 -31.08 21.15
N LYS A 112 8.52 -31.99 20.28
CA LYS A 112 9.12 -31.66 18.98
C LYS A 112 8.09 -31.02 18.03
N GLY A 113 6.89 -31.58 17.92
CA GLY A 113 5.83 -31.02 17.09
C GLY A 113 5.37 -29.64 17.55
N ARG A 114 5.26 -29.43 18.88
CA ARG A 114 4.96 -28.12 19.48
C ARG A 114 6.00 -27.06 19.09
N ARG A 115 7.29 -27.43 19.17
CA ARG A 115 8.39 -26.55 18.79
C ARG A 115 8.37 -26.19 17.30
N VAL A 116 8.11 -27.16 16.43
CA VAL A 116 8.03 -26.95 14.96
C VAL A 116 6.94 -25.92 14.61
N ILE A 117 5.78 -25.95 15.27
CA ILE A 117 4.71 -24.97 15.06
C ILE A 117 5.20 -23.55 15.36
N LEU A 118 5.85 -23.35 16.51
CA LEU A 118 6.37 -22.05 16.89
C LEU A 118 7.53 -21.58 15.99
N GLU A 119 8.37 -22.50 15.50
CA GLU A 119 9.45 -22.20 14.56
C GLU A 119 8.92 -21.75 13.19
N GLU A 120 7.82 -22.33 12.70
CA GLU A 120 7.20 -21.90 11.44
C GLU A 120 6.50 -20.55 11.56
N LEU A 121 5.82 -20.30 12.68
CA LEU A 121 5.29 -18.98 13.02
C LEU A 121 6.40 -17.93 13.01
N LEU A 122 7.52 -18.25 13.66
CA LEU A 122 8.67 -17.35 13.76
C LEU A 122 9.31 -17.11 12.39
N MET A 123 9.52 -18.18 11.61
CA MET A 123 10.04 -18.07 10.25
C MET A 123 9.16 -17.15 9.41
N THR A 124 7.85 -17.37 9.40
CA THR A 124 6.89 -16.57 8.63
C THR A 124 6.90 -15.10 9.06
N ALA A 125 6.93 -14.84 10.37
CA ALA A 125 7.00 -13.47 10.90
C ALA A 125 8.30 -12.77 10.48
N VAL A 126 9.44 -13.46 10.55
CA VAL A 126 10.76 -12.85 10.31
C VAL A 126 11.07 -12.68 8.83
N THR A 127 10.88 -13.73 8.02
CA THR A 127 11.30 -13.73 6.61
C THR A 127 10.25 -13.13 5.68
N THR A 128 8.98 -13.49 5.87
CA THR A 128 7.90 -13.10 4.95
C THR A 128 7.35 -11.72 5.25
N LEU A 129 7.15 -11.39 6.54
CA LEU A 129 6.54 -10.13 6.97
C LEU A 129 7.57 -9.10 7.41
N GLY A 130 8.51 -9.51 8.27
CA GLY A 130 9.52 -8.62 8.83
C GLY A 130 10.68 -8.31 7.86
N HIS A 131 10.83 -9.08 6.79
CA HIS A 131 11.95 -9.01 5.84
C HIS A 131 13.32 -8.85 6.54
N SER A 132 13.49 -9.51 7.68
CA SER A 132 14.65 -9.40 8.55
C SER A 132 15.57 -10.62 8.36
N SER A 133 16.87 -10.41 8.55
CA SER A 133 17.87 -11.49 8.50
C SER A 133 17.78 -12.42 9.70
N TRP A 134 17.18 -11.98 10.80
CA TRP A 134 16.94 -12.80 11.98
C TRP A 134 15.79 -12.25 12.82
N GLY A 135 15.26 -13.11 13.68
CA GLY A 135 14.37 -12.72 14.73
C GLY A 135 14.15 -13.85 15.73
N MET A 136 13.45 -13.55 16.80
CA MET A 136 13.24 -14.47 17.90
C MET A 136 11.87 -14.28 18.55
N PHE A 137 11.30 -15.38 19.01
CA PHE A 137 10.26 -15.34 20.03
C PHE A 137 10.89 -15.53 21.39
N ARG A 138 10.50 -14.68 22.33
CA ARG A 138 10.81 -14.86 23.75
C ARG A 138 9.52 -14.87 24.56
N PHE A 139 9.31 -15.94 25.30
CA PHE A 139 8.20 -16.12 26.22
C PHE A 139 8.67 -15.77 27.62
N ILE A 140 8.08 -14.74 28.23
CA ILE A 140 8.46 -14.24 29.55
C ILE A 140 7.28 -14.35 30.50
N HIS A 141 7.51 -14.95 31.66
CA HIS A 141 6.53 -14.97 32.74
C HIS A 141 6.47 -13.59 33.38
N THR A 142 5.30 -12.94 33.37
CA THR A 142 5.17 -11.52 33.73
C THR A 142 5.41 -11.26 35.22
N ALA A 143 5.00 -12.17 36.10
CA ALA A 143 5.20 -12.01 37.54
C ALA A 143 6.67 -12.17 37.99
N THR A 144 7.45 -13.04 37.35
CA THR A 144 8.82 -13.35 37.76
C THR A 144 9.89 -12.68 36.89
N GLY A 145 9.49 -12.19 35.71
CA GLY A 145 10.40 -11.66 34.69
C GLY A 145 11.30 -12.73 34.05
N ARG A 146 11.09 -14.02 34.33
CA ARG A 146 11.92 -15.11 33.81
C ARG A 146 11.51 -15.50 32.40
N THR A 147 12.52 -15.79 31.57
CA THR A 147 12.30 -16.39 30.25
C THR A 147 11.92 -17.86 30.42
N GLU A 148 10.73 -18.22 29.97
CA GLU A 148 10.24 -19.61 29.99
C GLU A 148 10.70 -20.36 28.75
N GLN A 149 10.69 -19.69 27.59
CA GLN A 149 11.14 -20.26 26.32
C GLN A 149 11.68 -19.19 25.39
N GLU A 150 12.71 -19.55 24.63
CA GLU A 150 13.28 -18.71 23.58
C GLU A 150 13.43 -19.55 22.30
N LEU A 151 13.03 -18.96 21.18
CA LEU A 151 13.16 -19.53 19.85
C LEU A 151 13.80 -18.50 18.95
N VAL A 152 14.82 -18.89 18.21
CA VAL A 152 15.58 -18.01 17.33
C VAL A 152 15.48 -18.54 15.91
N HIS A 153 15.21 -17.65 14.97
CA HIS A 153 15.26 -17.91 13.54
C HIS A 153 16.31 -17.00 12.90
N ILE A 154 17.16 -17.60 12.07
CA ILE A 154 18.22 -16.91 11.36
C ILE A 154 18.07 -17.27 9.88
N ALA A 155 17.95 -16.25 9.03
CA ALA A 155 17.95 -16.41 7.58
C ALA A 155 19.32 -16.88 7.10
N ARG A 156 19.35 -17.59 5.96
CA ARG A 156 20.59 -18.19 5.43
C ARG A 156 21.69 -17.12 5.24
N GLY A 157 22.88 -17.40 5.76
CA GLY A 157 24.08 -16.55 5.57
C GLY A 157 24.28 -15.45 6.62
N TYR A 158 23.43 -15.37 7.65
CA TYR A 158 23.59 -14.40 8.73
C TYR A 158 24.21 -15.02 9.99
N ILE A 159 25.13 -14.31 10.65
CA ILE A 159 25.70 -14.71 11.94
C ILE A 159 25.08 -13.80 13.00
N LEU A 160 24.28 -14.36 13.90
CA LEU A 160 23.69 -13.61 14.99
C LEU A 160 24.74 -13.39 16.10
N LEU A 161 25.28 -12.17 16.18
CA LEU A 161 25.93 -11.69 17.39
C LEU A 161 24.86 -11.57 18.48
N ARG A 162 25.07 -12.25 19.60
CA ARG A 162 24.09 -12.46 20.68
C ARG A 162 23.45 -11.12 21.09
N SER A 163 22.20 -10.86 20.69
CA SER A 163 21.51 -9.63 21.07
C SER A 163 21.13 -9.68 22.55
N THR A 164 21.80 -8.90 23.38
CA THR A 164 21.52 -8.79 24.82
C THR A 164 20.36 -7.83 25.07
N VAL A 165 19.14 -8.22 24.68
CA VAL A 165 17.94 -7.49 25.11
C VAL A 165 17.53 -8.02 26.49
N SER A 166 17.39 -7.13 27.48
CA SER A 166 16.99 -7.52 28.83
C SER A 166 15.49 -7.81 28.91
N ASN A 167 15.09 -8.74 29.79
CA ASN A 167 13.66 -9.01 30.01
C ASN A 167 12.93 -7.79 30.61
N ASN A 168 13.63 -6.99 31.42
CA ASN A 168 13.07 -5.77 32.00
C ASN A 168 12.75 -4.73 30.91
N GLU A 169 13.64 -4.52 29.94
CA GLU A 169 13.33 -3.64 28.79
C GLU A 169 12.13 -4.16 28.01
N LEU A 170 12.07 -5.46 27.72
CA LEU A 170 10.93 -6.05 27.01
C LEU A 170 9.62 -5.83 27.77
N LEU A 171 9.60 -6.05 29.09
CA LEU A 171 8.41 -5.81 29.90
C LEU A 171 8.04 -4.31 29.99
N GLN A 172 9.01 -3.39 29.92
CA GLN A 172 8.74 -1.95 29.85
C GLN A 172 8.12 -1.55 28.52
N THR A 173 8.46 -2.21 27.41
CA THR A 173 7.83 -1.93 26.09
C THR A 173 6.32 -2.15 26.10
N ARG A 174 5.78 -2.94 27.04
CA ARG A 174 4.34 -3.12 27.26
C ARG A 174 3.61 -1.80 27.53
N GLN A 175 4.27 -0.84 28.18
CA GLN A 175 3.64 0.41 28.61
C GLN A 175 3.58 1.46 27.49
N VAL A 176 4.40 1.31 26.45
CA VAL A 176 4.41 2.24 25.32
C VAL A 176 3.15 1.98 24.49
N SER A 177 2.35 3.03 24.29
CA SER A 177 1.07 2.98 23.56
C SER A 177 1.22 2.78 22.03
N GLY A 178 2.42 2.42 21.56
CA GLY A 178 2.74 2.17 20.17
C GLY A 178 2.66 0.69 19.82
N ASN A 179 2.27 0.37 18.58
CA ASN A 179 2.14 -1.03 18.16
C ASN A 179 3.49 -1.74 17.95
N LEU A 180 4.58 -0.97 17.94
CA LEU A 180 5.94 -1.39 17.67
C LEU A 180 6.86 -0.61 18.61
N ALA A 181 7.61 -1.30 19.47
CA ALA A 181 8.61 -0.67 20.31
C ALA A 181 9.99 -0.81 19.66
N GLY A 182 10.81 0.24 19.74
CA GLY A 182 12.19 0.22 19.30
C GLY A 182 13.13 0.08 20.49
N ILE A 183 14.01 -0.92 20.47
CA ILE A 183 15.13 -1.04 21.42
C ILE A 183 16.41 -1.02 20.60
N GLY A 184 17.10 0.13 20.55
CA GLY A 184 18.24 0.32 19.65
C GLY A 184 17.87 0.05 18.18
N ASP A 185 18.60 -0.87 17.55
CA ASP A 185 18.39 -1.31 16.16
C ASP A 185 17.41 -2.48 16.01
N LEU A 186 16.59 -2.71 17.05
CA LEU A 186 15.62 -3.80 17.08
C LEU A 186 14.19 -3.27 17.08
N HIS A 187 13.32 -4.03 16.42
CA HIS A 187 11.88 -3.93 16.54
C HIS A 187 11.37 -5.00 17.50
N VAL A 188 10.47 -4.58 18.40
CA VAL A 188 9.84 -5.44 19.39
C VAL A 188 8.32 -5.32 19.28
N ILE A 189 7.66 -6.47 19.14
CA ILE A 189 6.20 -6.59 19.15
C ILE A 189 5.83 -7.53 20.29
N SER A 190 5.07 -7.04 21.25
CA SER A 190 4.50 -7.85 22.33
C SER A 190 3.10 -8.34 21.98
N THR A 191 2.69 -9.40 22.67
CA THR A 191 1.30 -9.86 22.64
C THR A 191 0.32 -8.74 23.05
N SER A 192 -0.89 -8.78 22.48
CA SER A 192 -1.98 -7.82 22.75
C SER A 192 -2.59 -8.00 24.14
N ASP A 193 -2.68 -9.24 24.62
CA ASP A 193 -3.14 -9.55 25.97
C ASP A 193 -2.09 -9.16 27.02
N ARG A 194 -2.29 -7.97 27.59
CA ARG A 194 -1.44 -7.45 28.66
C ARG A 194 -1.61 -8.23 29.97
N SER A 195 -2.73 -8.89 30.20
CA SER A 195 -3.00 -9.62 31.45
C SER A 195 -2.48 -11.06 31.46
N ALA A 196 -1.99 -11.56 30.33
CA ALA A 196 -1.48 -12.92 30.24
C ALA A 196 -0.33 -13.20 31.25
N PRO A 197 -0.34 -14.36 31.92
CA PRO A 197 0.74 -14.74 32.85
C PRO A 197 2.07 -14.96 32.12
N VAL A 198 2.02 -15.41 30.86
CA VAL A 198 3.17 -15.51 29.97
C VAL A 198 2.91 -14.67 28.73
N GLN A 199 3.83 -13.75 28.45
CA GLN A 199 3.80 -12.91 27.26
C GLN A 199 4.82 -13.36 26.22
N CYS A 200 4.42 -13.31 24.96
CA CYS A 200 5.31 -13.51 23.83
C CYS A 200 5.81 -12.15 23.32
N PHE A 201 7.11 -12.09 23.03
CA PHE A 201 7.77 -10.97 22.38
C PHE A 201 8.42 -11.46 21.10
N LEU A 202 8.08 -10.84 19.98
CA LEU A 202 8.80 -10.96 18.72
C LEU A 202 9.84 -9.85 18.64
N ILE A 203 11.10 -10.24 18.52
CA ILE A 203 12.25 -9.33 18.43
C ILE A 203 12.97 -9.62 17.12
N PHE A 204 13.25 -8.60 16.33
CA PHE A 204 13.95 -8.74 15.05
C PHE A 204 14.66 -7.44 14.68
N ALA A 205 15.65 -7.53 13.79
CA ALA A 205 16.41 -6.35 13.36
C ALA A 205 15.54 -5.37 12.56
N LYS A 206 15.79 -4.07 12.74
CA LYS A 206 15.22 -3.03 11.87
C LYS A 206 15.69 -3.24 10.43
N GLY A 207 14.75 -3.50 9.53
CA GLY A 207 15.01 -3.59 8.10
C GLY A 207 14.96 -2.22 7.42
N LYS A 208 15.25 -2.19 6.11
CA LYS A 208 15.10 -0.98 5.27
C LYS A 208 13.65 -0.71 4.84
N ASN A 209 12.77 -1.70 4.99
CA ASN A 209 11.39 -1.62 4.52
C ASN A 209 10.46 -1.02 5.59
N ASN A 210 9.43 -0.29 5.16
CA ASN A 210 8.40 0.20 6.08
C ASN A 210 7.57 -0.97 6.58
N ILE A 211 7.73 -1.31 7.86
CA ILE A 211 7.03 -2.44 8.49
C ILE A 211 5.65 -2.04 9.02
N GLU A 212 5.31 -0.75 9.00
CA GLU A 212 4.07 -0.20 9.58
C GLU A 212 2.82 -0.91 9.08
N ASP A 213 2.77 -1.21 7.78
CA ASP A 213 1.65 -1.91 7.16
C ASP A 213 1.49 -3.35 7.66
N GLU A 214 2.56 -4.00 8.11
CA GLU A 214 2.57 -5.41 8.52
C GLU A 214 2.47 -5.60 10.05
N ILE A 215 2.52 -4.52 10.85
CA ILE A 215 2.51 -4.60 12.32
C ILE A 215 1.28 -5.36 12.84
N SER A 216 0.10 -5.13 12.27
CA SER A 216 -1.13 -5.79 12.71
C SER A 216 -1.09 -7.30 12.47
N THR A 217 -0.53 -7.73 11.33
CA THR A 217 -0.38 -9.15 10.99
C THR A 217 0.72 -9.80 11.82
N LEU A 218 1.85 -9.12 12.01
CA LEU A 218 2.92 -9.59 12.90
C LEU A 218 2.41 -9.78 14.33
N ARG A 219 1.64 -8.83 14.86
CA ARG A 219 1.01 -8.94 16.18
C ARG A 219 0.05 -10.13 16.26
N ALA A 220 -0.78 -10.36 15.24
CA ALA A 220 -1.64 -11.53 15.21
C ALA A 220 -0.85 -12.85 15.29
N ILE A 221 0.33 -12.91 14.64
CA ILE A 221 1.25 -14.06 14.77
C ILE A 221 1.81 -14.17 16.19
N VAL A 222 2.20 -13.06 16.84
CA VAL A 222 2.68 -13.07 18.23
C VAL A 222 1.61 -13.59 19.18
N ASP A 223 0.37 -13.12 19.01
CA ASP A 223 -0.78 -13.56 19.81
C ASP A 223 -1.08 -15.05 19.59
N GLN A 224 -1.04 -15.52 18.35
CA GLN A 224 -1.17 -16.95 18.06
C GLN A 224 -0.03 -17.77 18.68
N ALA A 225 1.21 -17.30 18.62
CA ALA A 225 2.35 -17.96 19.25
C ALA A 225 2.19 -18.04 20.77
N GLN A 226 1.69 -16.98 21.42
CA GLN A 226 1.37 -16.95 22.85
C GLN A 226 0.25 -17.92 23.22
N LEU A 227 -0.82 -17.96 22.42
CA LEU A 227 -1.93 -18.90 22.59
C LEU A 227 -1.45 -20.35 22.45
N PHE A 228 -0.71 -20.66 21.38
CA PHE A 228 -0.15 -21.99 21.17
C PHE A 228 0.78 -22.37 22.31
N TYR A 229 1.70 -21.49 22.71
CA TYR A 229 2.58 -21.75 23.84
C TYR A 229 1.77 -22.07 25.09
N THR A 230 0.77 -21.27 25.45
CA THR A 230 -0.06 -21.48 26.64
C THR A 230 -0.85 -22.80 26.60
N TYR A 231 -1.47 -23.11 25.46
CA TYR A 231 -2.26 -24.34 25.27
C TYR A 231 -1.37 -25.58 25.28
N LEU A 232 -0.18 -25.49 24.69
CA LEU A 232 0.75 -26.60 24.50
C LEU A 232 1.71 -26.81 25.68
N SER A 233 1.95 -25.78 26.52
CA SER A 233 2.79 -25.87 27.73
C SER A 233 2.03 -26.35 28.95
N LYS A 234 0.72 -26.05 29.05
CA LYS A 234 -0.16 -26.62 30.07
C LYS A 234 -0.41 -28.10 29.76
N THR A 235 0.42 -28.96 30.32
CA THR A 235 0.14 -30.40 30.41
C THR A 235 -1.14 -30.57 31.26
N PRO A 236 -2.10 -31.45 30.88
CA PRO A 236 -3.41 -31.57 31.51
C PRO A 236 -3.37 -32.30 32.87
N GLU A 237 -2.64 -31.76 33.85
CA GLU A 237 -2.77 -32.22 35.24
C GLU A 237 -4.04 -31.65 35.89
N ALA A 238 -4.53 -30.50 35.41
CA ALA A 238 -5.77 -29.88 35.89
C ALA A 238 -7.07 -30.63 35.48
N TYR A 239 -6.98 -31.67 34.64
CA TYR A 239 -8.13 -32.47 34.18
C TYR A 239 -8.08 -33.95 34.58
N ARG A 240 -7.08 -34.39 35.37
CA ARG A 240 -7.03 -35.77 35.92
C ARG A 240 -7.97 -36.01 37.12
N GLY A 241 -8.68 -34.99 37.58
CA GLY A 241 -9.58 -35.07 38.74
C GLY A 241 -11.02 -35.51 38.44
N ILE A 242 -11.43 -35.62 37.18
CA ILE A 242 -12.77 -36.11 36.84
C ILE A 242 -12.64 -37.57 36.42
N SER A 243 -12.62 -38.43 37.44
CA SER A 243 -12.85 -39.87 37.29
C SER A 243 -14.19 -40.08 36.59
N PRO A 244 -14.28 -40.84 35.47
CA PRO A 244 -15.56 -41.35 35.05
C PRO A 244 -16.05 -42.32 36.13
N ILE A 245 -17.16 -41.93 36.73
CA ILE A 245 -17.97 -42.71 37.64
C ILE A 245 -18.08 -44.14 37.12
N ALA A 246 -17.76 -45.05 38.05
CA ALA A 246 -18.14 -46.45 38.15
C ALA A 246 -18.80 -47.09 36.92
N LYS A 247 -18.16 -48.16 36.45
CA LYS A 247 -18.86 -49.36 36.01
C LYS A 247 -19.86 -49.75 37.10
N GLU A 248 -21.15 -49.70 36.82
CA GLU A 248 -22.15 -50.51 37.49
C GLU A 248 -23.09 -51.13 36.47
N SER A 249 -23.20 -52.46 36.60
CA SER A 249 -24.14 -53.43 36.01
C SER A 249 -24.31 -53.51 34.50
#